data_AF-G1Q019-F1
#
_entry.id   AF-G1Q019-F1
#
_cell.length_a   1.000
_cell.length_b   1.000
_cell.length_c   1.000
_cell.angle_alpha   90.00
_cell.angle_beta   90.00
_cell.angle_gamma   90.00
#
_symmetry.space_group_name_H-M   'P 1'
#
loop_
_entity.id
_entity.type
_entity.pdbx_description
1 polymer ?
#
loop_
_entity_poly.entity_id
_entity_poly.type
_entity_poly.pdbx_seq_one_letter_code
_entity_poly.pdbx_strand_id
1 'polypeptide(L)'
;LSRQLQHDFPRALIFSTDDFFFREDGTYEFNPDFLEEAHEWNQKRARKAMRNGISPIIIDNTNLHAWEMKPYAVMVFQTEQKNLFRLEMDMVVFRPEMKKHSWSPKRKNTPNERTV
;
A
#
# COMPACT_ATOMS: atom_id res chain seq x y z
N LEU A 1 2.22 3.07 -10.76
CA LEU A 1 3.03 2.68 -9.59
C LEU A 1 2.51 1.36 -9.00
N SER A 2 1.21 1.22 -8.76
CA SER A 2 0.55 -0.01 -8.28
C SER A 2 0.90 -1.30 -9.03
N ARG A 3 0.94 -1.31 -10.38
CA ARG A 3 1.33 -2.50 -11.17
C ARG A 3 2.77 -2.99 -10.89
N GLN A 4 3.72 -2.08 -10.69
CA GLN A 4 5.10 -2.43 -10.35
C GLN A 4 5.18 -2.97 -8.92
N LEU A 5 4.43 -2.36 -8.00
CA LEU A 5 4.38 -2.80 -6.61
C LEU A 5 3.72 -4.17 -6.44
N GLN A 6 2.69 -4.48 -7.22
CA GLN A 6 2.10 -5.82 -7.22
C GLN A 6 3.09 -6.89 -7.72
N HIS A 7 3.92 -6.55 -8.71
CA HIS A 7 4.97 -7.44 -9.19
C HIS A 7 6.04 -7.68 -8.12
N ASP A 8 6.49 -6.61 -7.45
CA ASP A 8 7.54 -6.68 -6.45
C ASP A 8 7.03 -7.28 -5.11
N PHE A 9 5.73 -7.14 -4.84
CA PHE A 9 5.04 -7.68 -3.67
C PHE A 9 3.76 -8.42 -4.08
N PRO A 10 3.84 -9.67 -4.55
CA PRO A 10 2.67 -10.42 -5.04
C PRO A 10 1.56 -10.64 -4.00
N ARG A 11 1.89 -10.54 -2.71
CA ARG A 11 0.96 -10.65 -1.59
C ARG A 11 0.44 -9.31 -1.08
N ALA A 12 0.85 -8.20 -1.71
CA ALA A 12 0.36 -6.89 -1.34
C ALA A 12 -1.14 -6.80 -1.58
N LEU A 13 -1.83 -6.12 -0.67
CA LEU A 13 -3.18 -5.65 -0.92
C LEU A 13 -3.13 -4.19 -1.32
N ILE A 14 -3.73 -3.90 -2.46
CA ILE A 14 -3.90 -2.54 -2.96
C ILE A 14 -5.34 -2.12 -2.69
N PHE A 15 -5.49 -0.95 -2.09
CA PHE A 15 -6.78 -0.37 -1.77
C PHE A 15 -6.86 1.05 -2.34
N SER A 16 -7.86 1.30 -3.17
CA SER A 16 -8.16 2.64 -3.69
C SER A 16 -9.55 3.05 -3.26
N THR A 17 -9.75 4.36 -3.02
CA THR A 17 -11.08 4.92 -2.79
C THR A 17 -11.94 4.79 -4.05
N ASP A 18 -11.32 4.85 -5.24
CA ASP A 18 -12.03 4.74 -6.52
C ASP A 18 -12.68 3.37 -6.72
N ASP A 19 -12.16 2.32 -6.06
CA ASP A 19 -12.77 0.98 -6.06
C ASP A 19 -14.26 1.02 -5.63
N PHE A 20 -14.65 2.01 -4.81
CA PHE A 20 -16.03 2.17 -4.34
C PHE A 20 -17.01 2.56 -5.47
N PHE A 21 -16.51 3.25 -6.50
CA PHE A 21 -17.30 3.77 -7.60
C PHE A 21 -17.37 2.83 -8.81
N PHE A 22 -16.76 1.64 -8.72
CA PHE A 22 -16.92 0.60 -9.73
C PHE A 22 -18.16 -0.25 -9.46
N ARG A 23 -18.98 -0.42 -10.49
CA ARG A 23 -20.12 -1.33 -10.52
C ARG A 23 -19.66 -2.77 -10.81
N GLU A 24 -20.55 -3.74 -10.57
CA GLU A 24 -20.26 -5.17 -10.82
C GLU A 24 -19.96 -5.48 -12.30
N ASP A 25 -20.48 -4.66 -13.23
CA ASP A 25 -20.21 -4.76 -14.66
C ASP A 25 -18.87 -4.11 -15.08
N GLY A 26 -18.14 -3.52 -14.13
CA GLY A 26 -16.88 -2.81 -14.37
C GLY A 26 -17.04 -1.35 -14.77
N THR A 27 -18.27 -0.82 -14.82
CA THR A 27 -18.52 0.60 -15.13
C THR A 27 -18.10 1.49 -13.96
N TYR A 28 -17.39 2.58 -14.25
CA TYR A 28 -16.98 3.58 -13.27
C TYR A 28 -18.00 4.73 -13.20
N GLU A 29 -18.60 4.95 -12.03
CA GLU A 29 -19.60 5.99 -11.79
C GLU A 29 -19.24 6.83 -10.56
N PHE A 30 -18.44 7.88 -10.77
CA PHE A 30 -18.09 8.79 -9.69
C PHE A 30 -19.29 9.60 -9.23
N ASN A 31 -19.51 9.64 -7.91
CA ASN A 31 -20.47 10.55 -7.29
C ASN A 31 -19.83 11.23 -6.05
N PRO A 32 -19.62 12.56 -6.07
CA PRO A 32 -18.98 13.27 -4.98
C PRO A 32 -19.76 13.21 -3.66
N ASP A 33 -21.08 13.02 -3.71
CA ASP A 33 -21.93 12.91 -2.51
C ASP A 33 -21.57 11.68 -1.66
N PHE A 34 -20.96 10.66 -2.29
CA PHE A 34 -20.52 9.43 -1.62
C PHE A 34 -19.01 9.40 -1.35
N LEU A 35 -18.27 10.49 -1.62
CA LEU A 35 -16.81 10.49 -1.47
C LEU A 35 -16.38 10.23 -0.02
N GLU A 36 -17.07 10.84 0.96
CA GLU A 36 -16.81 10.61 2.38
C GLU A 36 -17.02 9.13 2.76
N GLU A 37 -18.13 8.53 2.30
CA GLU A 37 -18.43 7.12 2.53
C GLU A 37 -17.38 6.21 1.87
N ALA A 38 -16.97 6.54 0.65
CA ALA A 38 -15.93 5.82 -0.08
C ALA A 38 -14.60 5.82 0.69
N HIS A 39 -14.21 6.97 1.27
CA HIS A 39 -13.03 7.06 2.13
C HIS A 39 -13.17 6.22 3.41
N GLU A 40 -14.31 6.27 4.09
CA GLU A 40 -14.53 5.45 5.27
C GLU A 40 -14.48 3.95 4.95
N TRP A 41 -15.08 3.55 3.85
CA TRP A 41 -15.08 2.17 3.37
C TRP A 41 -13.65 1.70 3.08
N ASN A 42 -12.86 2.52 2.40
CA ASN A 42 -11.46 2.23 2.10
C ASN A 42 -10.62 2.09 3.39
N GLN A 43 -10.82 2.99 4.35
CA GLN A 43 -10.20 2.94 5.68
C GLN A 43 -10.58 1.66 6.45
N LYS A 44 -11.85 1.23 6.39
CA LYS A 44 -12.32 -0.02 7.03
C LYS A 44 -11.61 -1.24 6.43
N ARG A 45 -11.41 -1.29 5.10
CA ARG A 45 -10.65 -2.35 4.40
C ARG A 45 -9.19 -2.39 4.86
N ALA A 46 -8.52 -1.24 4.87
CA ALA A 46 -7.13 -1.12 5.33
C ALA A 46 -6.96 -1.58 6.78
N ARG A 47 -7.84 -1.11 7.68
CA ARG A 47 -7.82 -1.50 9.10
C ARG A 47 -7.97 -3.00 9.29
N LYS A 48 -8.88 -3.63 8.54
CA LYS A 48 -9.11 -5.08 8.59
C LYS A 48 -7.87 -5.84 8.13
N ALA A 49 -7.26 -5.43 7.03
CA ALA A 49 -6.02 -6.04 6.53
C ALA A 49 -4.87 -5.91 7.54
N MET A 50 -4.71 -4.73 8.17
CA MET A 50 -3.69 -4.51 9.20
C MET A 50 -3.92 -5.42 10.41
N ARG A 51 -5.17 -5.54 10.90
CA ARG A 51 -5.52 -6.44 12.02
C ARG A 51 -5.28 -7.91 11.71
N ASN A 52 -5.40 -8.29 10.44
CA ASN A 52 -5.12 -9.65 9.96
C ASN A 52 -3.62 -9.90 9.72
N GLY A 53 -2.75 -8.92 9.98
CA GLY A 53 -1.29 -9.04 9.77
C GLY A 53 -0.88 -9.09 8.30
N ILE A 54 -1.72 -8.59 7.38
CA ILE A 54 -1.45 -8.62 5.94
C ILE A 54 -0.42 -7.53 5.58
N SER A 55 0.49 -7.87 4.66
CA SER A 55 1.56 -6.98 4.24
C SER A 55 2.14 -7.25 2.85
N PRO A 56 2.52 -6.18 2.10
CA PRO A 56 2.28 -4.76 2.41
C PRO A 56 0.83 -4.36 2.11
N ILE A 57 0.36 -3.27 2.71
CA ILE A 57 -0.92 -2.65 2.38
C ILE A 57 -0.61 -1.34 1.66
N ILE A 58 -1.06 -1.24 0.42
CA ILE A 58 -0.83 -0.08 -0.43
C ILE A 58 -2.15 0.67 -0.54
N ILE A 59 -2.14 1.96 -0.22
CA ILE A 59 -3.29 2.83 -0.42
C ILE A 59 -3.03 3.62 -1.70
N ASP A 60 -3.57 3.14 -2.83
CA ASP A 60 -3.41 3.75 -4.16
C ASP A 60 -4.44 4.86 -4.35
N ASN A 61 -4.33 5.88 -3.49
CA ASN A 61 -5.08 7.12 -3.58
C ASN A 61 -4.17 8.23 -4.07
N THR A 62 -4.73 9.18 -4.80
CA THR A 62 -3.99 10.37 -5.25
C THR A 62 -3.54 11.25 -4.08
N ASN A 63 -4.11 11.07 -2.88
CA ASN A 63 -3.80 11.77 -1.62
C ASN A 63 -3.56 13.26 -1.84
N LEU A 64 -4.49 13.92 -2.55
CA LEU A 64 -4.37 15.34 -2.91
C LEU A 64 -4.30 16.22 -1.66
N HIS A 65 -4.76 15.70 -0.51
CA HIS A 65 -4.70 16.40 0.75
C HIS A 65 -4.09 15.57 1.88
N ALA A 66 -3.16 16.17 2.62
CA ALA A 66 -2.43 15.52 3.70
C ALA A 66 -3.34 14.94 4.82
N TRP A 67 -4.55 15.47 5.00
CA TRP A 67 -5.49 14.95 6.00
C TRP A 67 -6.05 13.58 5.64
N GLU A 68 -6.08 13.18 4.36
CA GLU A 68 -6.56 11.87 3.91
C GLU A 68 -5.64 10.73 4.40
N MET A 69 -4.37 11.06 4.69
CA MET A 69 -3.37 10.11 5.21
C MET A 69 -3.47 9.92 6.74
N LYS A 70 -4.00 10.92 7.46
CA LYS A 70 -4.13 10.91 8.93
C LYS A 70 -4.78 9.63 9.49
N PRO A 71 -5.92 9.14 8.96
CA PRO A 71 -6.54 7.93 9.50
C PRO A 71 -5.63 6.70 9.38
N TYR A 72 -4.92 6.52 8.28
CA TYR A 72 -4.01 5.38 8.08
C TYR A 72 -2.80 5.46 8.99
N ALA A 73 -2.25 6.66 9.20
CA ALA A 73 -1.17 6.88 10.15
C ALA A 73 -1.60 6.51 11.58
N VAL A 74 -2.77 6.99 12.03
CA VAL A 74 -3.32 6.66 13.35
C VAL A 74 -3.54 5.17 13.51
N MET A 75 -4.03 4.47 12.48
CA MET A 75 -4.21 3.02 12.53
C MET A 75 -2.89 2.30 12.81
N VAL A 76 -1.80 2.66 12.11
CA VAL A 76 -0.47 2.10 12.35
C VAL A 76 -0.04 2.30 13.80
N PHE A 77 -0.19 3.52 14.34
CA PHE A 77 0.17 3.85 15.72
C PHE A 77 -0.74 3.19 16.77
N GLN A 78 -1.93 2.71 16.41
CA GLN A 78 -2.82 1.99 17.31
C GLN A 78 -2.60 0.47 17.28
N THR A 79 -1.88 -0.07 16.29
CA THR A 79 -1.55 -1.49 16.27
C THR A 79 -0.46 -1.80 17.33
N GLU A 80 -0.49 -3.00 17.91
CA GLU A 80 0.61 -3.51 18.76
C GLU A 80 1.91 -3.77 17.95
N GLN A 81 1.84 -3.64 16.62
CA GLN A 81 2.89 -3.98 15.67
C GLN A 81 3.47 -2.73 14.98
N LYS A 82 3.53 -1.59 15.70
CA LYS A 82 3.97 -0.28 15.18
C LYS A 82 5.33 -0.33 14.46
N ASN A 83 6.27 -1.13 14.98
CA ASN A 83 7.62 -1.29 14.40
C ASN A 83 7.63 -2.03 13.07
N LEU A 84 6.53 -2.71 12.73
CA LEU A 84 6.41 -3.46 11.51
C LEU A 84 5.91 -2.55 10.39
N PHE A 85 5.15 -1.50 10.66
CA PHE A 85 4.58 -0.65 9.61
C PHE A 85 5.43 0.59 9.32
N ARG A 86 5.86 0.77 8.06
CA ARG A 86 6.45 2.01 7.54
C ARG A 86 5.42 2.75 6.70
N LEU A 87 5.13 3.99 7.09
CA LEU A 87 4.38 4.94 6.29
C LEU A 87 5.35 5.59 5.30
N GLU A 88 5.25 5.23 4.02
CA GLU A 88 5.71 6.07 2.93
C GLU A 88 4.48 6.79 2.37
N MET A 89 4.63 7.99 1.81
CA MET A 89 3.50 8.89 1.50
C MET A 89 2.41 8.29 0.59
N ASP A 90 2.65 7.12 -0.01
CA ASP A 90 1.71 6.35 -0.84
C ASP A 90 1.59 4.86 -0.43
N MET A 91 2.11 4.45 0.75
CA MET A 91 2.28 3.04 1.11
C MET A 91 2.39 2.77 2.61
N VAL A 92 1.69 1.73 3.08
CA VAL A 92 1.86 1.19 4.44
C VAL A 92 2.55 -0.18 4.36
N VAL A 93 3.88 -0.19 4.50
CA VAL A 93 4.69 -1.43 4.38
C VAL A 93 4.78 -2.13 5.71
N PHE A 94 4.36 -3.40 5.80
CA PHE A 94 4.60 -4.21 6.99
C PHE A 94 5.86 -5.10 6.85
N ARG A 95 6.85 -4.86 7.70
CA ARG A 95 8.05 -5.65 7.87
C ARG A 95 7.91 -6.50 9.12
N PRO A 96 7.43 -7.76 9.05
CA PRO A 96 7.62 -8.66 10.18
C PRO A 96 9.14 -8.77 10.41
N GLU A 97 9.61 -8.69 11.66
CA GLU A 97 11.04 -8.80 11.96
C GLU A 97 11.66 -9.93 11.15
N MET A 98 12.47 -9.55 10.15
CA MET A 98 13.20 -10.51 9.36
C MET A 98 14.20 -11.13 10.30
N LYS A 99 14.03 -12.42 10.65
CA LYS A 99 15.16 -13.24 11.07
C LYS A 99 16.28 -12.95 10.08
N LYS A 100 17.40 -12.42 10.57
CA LYS A 100 18.55 -11.92 9.80
C LYS A 100 18.81 -12.79 8.57
N HIS A 101 18.22 -12.44 7.44
CA HIS A 101 18.63 -12.92 6.15
C HIS A 101 19.01 -11.65 5.39
N SER A 102 20.31 -11.48 5.25
CA SER A 102 20.98 -10.32 4.69
C SER A 102 20.40 -9.99 3.32
N TRP A 103 19.54 -8.98 3.24
CA TRP A 103 19.26 -8.33 1.98
C TRP A 103 20.36 -7.31 1.71
N SER A 104 21.30 -7.69 0.84
CA SER A 104 22.20 -6.73 0.20
C SER A 104 21.55 -6.30 -1.13
N PRO A 105 21.48 -5.00 -1.46
CA PRO A 105 21.08 -4.58 -2.79
C PRO A 105 22.04 -5.21 -3.81
N LYS A 106 21.53 -6.04 -4.72
CA LYS A 106 22.35 -6.54 -5.83
C LYS A 106 22.78 -5.35 -6.68
N ARG A 107 24.04 -4.91 -6.53
CA ARG A 107 24.70 -4.08 -7.53
C ARG A 107 24.64 -4.85 -8.85
N LYS A 108 24.03 -4.25 -9.88
CA LYS A 108 24.14 -4.76 -11.25
C LYS A 108 25.59 -4.54 -11.69
N ASN A 109 26.42 -5.57 -11.63
CA ASN A 109 27.68 -5.60 -12.38
C ASN A 109 27.34 -6.03 -13.81
N THR A 110 27.46 -5.11 -14.76
CA THR A 110 27.56 -5.42 -16.19
C THR A 110 28.94 -6.07 -16.45
N PRO A 111 29.02 -7.23 -17.12
CA PRO A 111 30.31 -7.80 -17.50
C PRO A 111 30.91 -7.06 -18.70
N ASN A 112 32.04 -6.40 -18.45
CA ASN A 112 33.21 -6.24 -19.31
C ASN A 112 33.04 -6.64 -20.80
N GLU A 113 32.87 -5.66 -21.70
CA GLU A 113 33.26 -5.82 -23.09
C GLU A 113 34.79 -5.85 -23.17
N ARG A 114 35.30 -6.97 -23.67
CA ARG A 114 36.72 -7.25 -23.81
C ARG A 114 37.32 -6.37 -24.90
N THR A 115 38.39 -5.69 -24.54
CA THR A 115 39.47 -5.33 -25.45
C THR A 115 40.01 -6.59 -26.15
N VAL A 116 40.02 -6.57 -27.48
CA VAL A 116 41.09 -7.17 -28.31
C VAL A 116 41.41 -6.15 -29.39
#